data_AF-A5GCG7-F1
#
_entry.id   AF-A5GCG7-F1
#
_cell.length_a   1.000
_cell.length_b   1.000
_cell.length_c   1.000
_cell.angle_alpha   90.00
_cell.angle_beta   90.00
_cell.angle_gamma   90.00
#
_symmetry.space_group_name_H-M   'P 1'
#
loop_
_entity.id
_entity.type
_entity.pdbx_description
1 polymer ?
#
loop_
_entity_poly.entity_id
_entity_poly.type
_entity_poly.pdbx_seq_one_letter_code
_entity_poly.pdbx_strand_id
1 'polypeptide(L)'
;MTAKTGTTFSYSYNASGGSCSSISCHFNNTAQWGTTLTCVNCHSLAALQANGAHGKHVAQAPAFYNFTANHSTVGSYDFGCSNCHPQDSLDHANGAVNVTINKTNTGGGGLVGTLRSRNSATADGLAATDGPSGIYGTTKVSVRCSASYCHSNGYAANLRYMVSPDWYGPAYAGDKCAMCHGNSPNAGDPVNQPGSPAHYSNNFLGFSNVSGGHVIGIHTNNIFNGASGLAIVGNTPIGSHGNAGTSSTISCNMCHYATVISSANDSNKACVKCHGSLPKNPAELIADKRFHISGSVDVAFMPVKVKSKAQLREASYDKTLWSRQAGYKTPGAYDAAFKTFSTATQWDGATKSCSNIACHNGKSVKWSETGGQTSCLSCHDTL
;
A
#
# COMPACT_ATOMS: atom_id res chain seq x y z
N MET A 1 26.61 -26.09 -23.31
CA MET A 1 26.53 -24.86 -24.13
C MET A 1 27.63 -24.93 -25.18
N THR A 2 27.28 -25.04 -26.46
CA THR A 2 28.25 -25.03 -27.55
C THR A 2 28.53 -23.58 -27.93
N ALA A 3 29.79 -23.15 -27.85
CA ALA A 3 30.19 -21.78 -28.18
C ALA A 3 29.78 -21.44 -29.62
N LYS A 4 29.15 -20.28 -29.82
CA LYS A 4 28.92 -19.76 -31.17
C LYS A 4 30.26 -19.47 -31.84
N THR A 5 30.38 -19.86 -33.09
CA THR A 5 31.53 -19.63 -33.96
C THR A 5 31.87 -18.14 -34.02
N GLY A 6 33.10 -17.75 -33.66
CA GLY A 6 33.61 -16.37 -33.81
C GLY A 6 34.09 -15.65 -32.54
N THR A 7 34.05 -16.26 -31.36
CA THR A 7 34.55 -15.64 -30.11
C THR A 7 35.93 -16.16 -29.70
N THR A 8 36.94 -15.30 -29.76
CA THR A 8 38.24 -15.50 -29.07
C THR A 8 38.08 -15.15 -27.59
N PHE A 9 38.45 -16.06 -26.69
CA PHE A 9 38.58 -15.78 -25.26
C PHE A 9 39.96 -16.19 -24.78
N SER A 10 40.55 -15.39 -23.89
CA SER A 10 41.81 -15.70 -23.22
C SER A 10 41.48 -16.14 -21.80
N TYR A 11 41.90 -17.35 -21.43
CA TYR A 11 41.75 -17.87 -20.07
C TYR A 11 43.12 -18.20 -19.47
N SER A 12 43.27 -17.95 -18.17
CA SER A 12 44.35 -18.50 -17.36
C SER A 12 43.74 -19.34 -16.25
N TYR A 13 44.11 -20.61 -16.17
CA TYR A 13 43.69 -21.48 -15.07
C TYR A 13 44.75 -21.45 -13.97
N ASN A 14 44.33 -21.10 -12.75
CA ASN A 14 45.12 -21.21 -11.53
C ASN A 14 44.39 -22.20 -10.60
N ALA A 15 45.12 -23.06 -9.89
CA ALA A 15 44.62 -23.91 -8.82
C ALA A 15 43.86 -23.14 -7.71
N SER A 16 44.05 -21.82 -7.58
CA SER A 16 43.33 -20.92 -6.67
C SER A 16 42.12 -20.20 -7.30
N GLY A 17 41.71 -20.55 -8.51
CA GLY A 17 40.69 -19.84 -9.28
C GLY A 17 41.33 -19.00 -10.39
N GLY A 18 41.09 -19.41 -11.64
CA GLY A 18 41.57 -18.70 -12.83
C GLY A 18 40.79 -17.41 -13.13
N SER A 19 41.21 -16.67 -14.14
CA SER A 19 40.44 -15.56 -14.71
C SER A 19 40.26 -15.74 -16.21
N CYS A 20 39.10 -15.33 -16.72
CA CYS A 20 38.82 -15.27 -18.13
C CYS A 20 38.49 -13.81 -18.48
N SER A 21 39.11 -13.27 -19.53
CA SER A 21 38.93 -11.88 -19.96
C SER A 21 38.48 -11.81 -21.42
N SER A 22 37.89 -10.67 -21.82
CA SER A 22 37.36 -10.46 -23.18
C SER A 22 36.29 -11.49 -23.58
N ILE A 23 35.49 -11.96 -22.61
CA ILE A 23 34.43 -12.92 -22.87
C ILE A 23 33.17 -12.14 -23.28
N SER A 24 32.66 -12.43 -24.48
CA SER A 24 31.40 -11.86 -24.97
C SER A 24 30.22 -12.09 -24.00
N CYS A 25 30.19 -13.24 -23.32
CA CYS A 25 29.16 -13.58 -22.32
C CYS A 25 29.20 -12.70 -21.06
N HIS A 26 30.29 -11.96 -20.82
CA HIS A 26 30.46 -11.05 -19.69
C HIS A 26 30.59 -9.60 -20.13
N PHE A 27 30.08 -9.23 -21.31
CA PHE A 27 30.20 -7.87 -21.84
C PHE A 27 31.65 -7.38 -21.91
N ASN A 28 32.57 -8.30 -22.22
CA ASN A 28 34.02 -8.09 -22.24
C ASN A 28 34.65 -7.79 -20.87
N ASN A 29 33.93 -8.00 -19.77
CA ASN A 29 34.49 -7.95 -18.43
C ASN A 29 35.37 -9.18 -18.13
N THR A 30 36.23 -9.05 -17.11
CA THR A 30 36.99 -10.16 -16.55
C THR A 30 36.11 -10.94 -15.55
N ALA A 31 35.99 -12.25 -15.74
CA ALA A 31 35.34 -13.15 -14.80
C ALA A 31 36.39 -13.99 -14.05
N GLN A 32 36.21 -14.18 -12.74
CA GLN A 32 37.04 -15.08 -11.93
C GLN A 32 36.29 -16.36 -11.58
N TRP A 33 36.96 -17.49 -11.73
CA TRP A 33 36.42 -18.78 -11.33
C TRP A 33 36.16 -18.81 -9.82
N GLY A 34 34.99 -19.34 -9.43
CA GLY A 34 34.57 -19.39 -8.03
C GLY A 34 33.88 -18.12 -7.52
N THR A 35 33.78 -17.06 -8.33
CA THR A 35 33.00 -15.87 -7.97
C THR A 35 31.51 -16.05 -8.27
N THR A 36 30.65 -15.53 -7.39
CA THR A 36 29.22 -15.45 -7.65
C THR A 36 28.95 -14.22 -8.52
N LEU A 37 28.36 -14.44 -9.68
CA LEU A 37 27.89 -13.35 -10.55
C LEU A 37 26.59 -12.78 -10.00
N THR A 38 26.34 -11.52 -10.33
CA THR A 38 25.10 -10.79 -10.11
C THR A 38 24.61 -10.23 -11.45
N CYS A 39 23.37 -9.75 -11.47
CA CYS A 39 22.78 -9.13 -12.66
C CYS A 39 23.67 -8.04 -13.24
N VAL A 40 24.33 -7.26 -12.37
CA VAL A 40 25.05 -6.05 -12.77
C VAL A 40 26.45 -6.29 -13.30
N ASN A 41 26.94 -7.53 -13.18
CA ASN A 41 28.14 -7.95 -13.90
C ASN A 41 27.92 -7.96 -15.43
N CYS A 42 26.65 -7.98 -15.86
CA CYS A 42 26.23 -8.00 -17.26
C CYS A 42 25.32 -6.81 -17.63
N HIS A 43 24.45 -6.38 -16.71
CA HIS A 43 23.49 -5.30 -16.93
C HIS A 43 23.84 -4.07 -16.06
N SER A 44 24.34 -2.99 -16.66
CA SER A 44 24.68 -1.77 -15.89
C SER A 44 23.47 -1.25 -15.09
N LEU A 45 23.58 -1.21 -13.76
CA LEU A 45 22.52 -0.68 -12.89
C LEU A 45 22.23 0.79 -13.20
N ALA A 46 23.27 1.59 -13.45
CA ALA A 46 23.12 2.99 -13.79
C ALA A 46 22.35 3.16 -15.11
N ALA A 47 22.65 2.33 -16.12
CA ALA A 47 21.90 2.34 -17.37
C ALA A 47 20.44 1.89 -17.13
N LEU A 48 20.22 0.85 -16.33
CA LEU A 48 18.86 0.40 -15.99
C LEU A 48 18.07 1.50 -15.28
N GLN A 49 18.63 2.10 -14.24
CA GLN A 49 17.98 3.15 -13.44
C GLN A 49 17.69 4.43 -14.23
N ALA A 50 18.52 4.74 -15.23
CA ALA A 50 18.30 5.87 -16.14
C ALA A 50 17.20 5.64 -17.19
N ASN A 51 16.73 4.39 -17.37
CA ASN A 51 15.78 4.03 -18.42
C ASN A 51 14.36 3.77 -17.87
N GLY A 52 13.42 4.65 -18.25
CA GLY A 52 12.01 4.51 -17.92
C GLY A 52 11.75 4.43 -16.41
N ALA A 53 10.90 3.50 -15.98
CA ALA A 53 10.50 3.36 -14.59
C ALA A 53 11.35 2.40 -13.74
N HIS A 54 12.48 1.86 -14.24
CA HIS A 54 13.35 0.97 -13.47
C HIS A 54 13.85 1.60 -12.17
N GLY A 55 14.33 2.86 -12.22
CA GLY A 55 14.80 3.58 -11.03
C GLY A 55 13.72 3.85 -9.96
N LYS A 56 12.44 3.56 -10.25
CA LYS A 56 11.35 3.61 -9.26
C LYS A 56 11.08 2.27 -8.59
N HIS A 57 11.51 1.17 -9.20
CA HIS A 57 11.24 -0.20 -8.76
C HIS A 57 12.47 -0.93 -8.25
N VAL A 58 13.67 -0.49 -8.66
CA VAL A 58 14.96 -1.10 -8.32
C VAL A 58 15.90 -0.02 -7.82
N ALA A 59 16.30 -0.14 -6.56
CA ALA A 59 17.22 0.77 -5.91
C ALA A 59 18.65 0.22 -5.89
N GLN A 60 18.80 -1.11 -5.84
CA GLN A 60 20.10 -1.76 -5.74
C GLN A 60 20.18 -2.98 -6.67
N ALA A 61 21.40 -3.44 -6.92
CA ALA A 61 21.65 -4.66 -7.68
C ALA A 61 21.31 -5.89 -6.81
N PRO A 62 20.31 -6.71 -7.15
CA PRO A 62 20.07 -7.91 -6.37
C PRO A 62 21.15 -8.95 -6.65
N ALA A 63 21.49 -9.74 -5.63
CA ALA A 63 22.31 -10.93 -5.76
C ALA A 63 21.55 -12.02 -6.55
N PHE A 64 22.28 -12.82 -7.33
CA PHE A 64 21.69 -13.77 -8.30
C PHE A 64 20.83 -14.89 -7.66
N TYR A 65 20.85 -15.04 -6.34
CA TYR A 65 20.05 -16.03 -5.62
C TYR A 65 18.86 -15.43 -4.87
N ASN A 66 18.63 -14.11 -4.95
CA ASN A 66 17.60 -13.39 -4.19
C ASN A 66 16.56 -12.68 -5.08
N PHE A 67 16.37 -13.18 -6.29
CA PHE A 67 15.60 -12.48 -7.33
C PHE A 67 14.09 -12.41 -7.12
N THR A 68 13.53 -13.18 -6.20
CA THR A 68 12.07 -13.24 -5.95
C THR A 68 11.62 -12.34 -4.80
N ALA A 69 12.55 -11.84 -4.00
CA ALA A 69 12.26 -11.12 -2.77
C ALA A 69 11.92 -9.65 -3.02
N ASN A 70 11.29 -9.04 -2.01
CA ASN A 70 11.11 -7.60 -1.89
C ASN A 70 12.14 -7.06 -0.88
N HIS A 71 13.04 -6.20 -1.35
CA HIS A 71 14.10 -5.54 -0.59
C HIS A 71 13.84 -4.07 -0.32
N SER A 72 12.59 -3.63 -0.50
CA SER A 72 12.21 -2.25 -0.23
C SER A 72 12.73 -1.82 1.13
N THR A 73 13.18 -0.58 1.22
CA THR A 73 13.62 0.04 2.46
C THR A 73 12.58 1.03 2.92
N VAL A 74 12.86 1.77 3.99
CA VAL A 74 12.03 2.91 4.39
C VAL A 74 11.91 3.90 3.21
N GLY A 75 13.02 4.23 2.55
CA GLY A 75 13.09 5.30 1.55
C GLY A 75 12.90 4.87 0.09
N SER A 76 13.07 3.59 -0.25
CA SER A 76 13.06 3.12 -1.65
C SER A 76 12.26 1.83 -1.85
N TYR A 77 11.61 1.70 -3.00
CA TYR A 77 11.20 0.37 -3.47
C TYR A 77 12.41 -0.32 -4.06
N ASP A 78 12.51 -1.62 -3.80
CA ASP A 78 13.57 -2.44 -4.36
C ASP A 78 13.05 -3.86 -4.56
N PHE A 79 12.45 -4.11 -5.71
CA PHE A 79 11.86 -5.39 -6.04
C PHE A 79 12.88 -6.26 -6.78
N GLY A 80 13.02 -7.51 -6.36
CA GLY A 80 13.84 -8.49 -7.08
C GLY A 80 13.36 -8.66 -8.53
N CYS A 81 14.31 -8.86 -9.45
CA CYS A 81 14.04 -8.85 -10.89
C CYS A 81 12.99 -9.88 -11.33
N SER A 82 12.84 -11.00 -10.61
CA SER A 82 11.85 -12.03 -10.94
C SER A 82 10.41 -11.68 -10.61
N ASN A 83 10.17 -10.47 -10.11
CA ASN A 83 8.82 -9.92 -10.11
C ASN A 83 8.39 -9.43 -11.52
N CYS A 84 9.33 -9.22 -12.45
CA CYS A 84 9.05 -8.74 -13.81
C CYS A 84 9.76 -9.54 -14.92
N HIS A 85 10.88 -10.21 -14.63
CA HIS A 85 11.67 -10.95 -15.61
C HIS A 85 11.56 -12.46 -15.35
N PRO A 86 11.38 -13.30 -16.38
CA PRO A 86 11.44 -14.75 -16.19
C PRO A 86 12.87 -15.16 -15.80
N GLN A 87 13.03 -16.23 -15.03
CA GLN A 87 14.34 -16.82 -14.71
C GLN A 87 14.78 -17.86 -15.75
N ASP A 88 14.32 -17.71 -16.99
CA ASP A 88 14.59 -18.72 -18.01
C ASP A 88 16.05 -18.70 -18.44
N SER A 89 16.75 -19.80 -18.17
CA SER A 89 18.12 -20.00 -18.60
C SER A 89 18.27 -20.04 -20.13
N LEU A 90 17.22 -20.40 -20.85
CA LEU A 90 17.19 -20.40 -22.31
C LEU A 90 17.05 -18.98 -22.87
N ASP A 91 16.34 -18.10 -22.15
CA ASP A 91 16.10 -16.74 -22.59
C ASP A 91 17.11 -15.72 -22.07
N HIS A 92 17.84 -16.03 -20.98
CA HIS A 92 18.83 -15.11 -20.40
C HIS A 92 19.99 -14.77 -21.36
N ALA A 93 20.27 -15.61 -22.35
CA ALA A 93 21.33 -15.41 -23.34
C ALA A 93 20.81 -15.26 -24.78
N ASN A 94 19.51 -15.02 -24.97
CA ASN A 94 18.90 -14.96 -26.31
C ASN A 94 19.07 -13.58 -27.01
N GLY A 95 19.69 -12.60 -26.33
CA GLY A 95 19.91 -11.25 -26.86
C GLY A 95 18.70 -10.32 -26.71
N ALA A 96 17.63 -10.75 -26.05
CA ALA A 96 16.46 -9.95 -25.73
C ALA A 96 16.30 -9.77 -24.21
N VAL A 97 15.72 -8.64 -23.79
CA VAL A 97 15.28 -8.43 -22.41
C VAL A 97 13.82 -8.87 -22.32
N ASN A 98 13.61 -10.05 -21.76
CA ASN A 98 12.29 -10.65 -21.65
C ASN A 98 11.60 -10.16 -20.39
N VAL A 99 10.34 -9.78 -20.51
CA VAL A 99 9.50 -9.34 -19.38
C VAL A 99 8.27 -10.25 -19.35
N THR A 100 7.95 -10.74 -18.17
CA THR A 100 6.68 -11.40 -17.90
C THR A 100 6.15 -11.03 -16.52
N ILE A 101 4.86 -10.77 -16.48
CA ILE A 101 4.07 -10.66 -15.26
C ILE A 101 3.15 -11.88 -15.09
N ASN A 102 3.28 -12.91 -15.93
CA ASN A 102 2.54 -14.15 -15.82
C ASN A 102 2.92 -14.88 -14.53
N LYS A 103 1.92 -15.18 -13.69
CA LYS A 103 2.14 -15.84 -12.40
C LYS A 103 2.59 -17.29 -12.52
N THR A 104 2.39 -17.94 -13.67
CA THR A 104 2.75 -19.36 -13.88
C THR A 104 4.06 -19.54 -14.64
N ASN A 105 4.60 -18.47 -15.24
CA ASN A 105 5.86 -18.57 -15.97
C ASN A 105 7.03 -18.64 -14.97
N THR A 106 7.60 -19.83 -14.84
CA THR A 106 8.79 -20.12 -14.03
C THR A 106 10.09 -19.84 -14.78
N GLY A 107 10.03 -19.71 -16.12
CA GLY A 107 11.19 -19.63 -16.99
C GLY A 107 12.07 -20.87 -16.87
N GLY A 108 11.63 -21.98 -17.47
CA GLY A 108 12.45 -23.20 -17.53
C GLY A 108 12.83 -23.84 -16.18
N GLY A 109 12.07 -23.59 -15.11
CA GLY A 109 12.29 -24.19 -13.78
C GLY A 109 12.74 -23.23 -12.67
N GLY A 110 12.82 -21.92 -12.94
CA GLY A 110 13.07 -20.91 -11.93
C GLY A 110 11.88 -20.60 -11.01
N LEU A 111 12.09 -19.70 -10.04
CA LEU A 111 11.05 -19.31 -9.08
C LEU A 111 10.29 -18.07 -9.53
N VAL A 112 8.98 -18.06 -9.26
CA VAL A 112 8.12 -16.89 -9.46
C VAL A 112 8.26 -15.95 -8.25
N GLY A 113 8.46 -14.65 -8.51
CA GLY A 113 8.50 -13.62 -7.47
C GLY A 113 7.23 -13.62 -6.60
N THR A 114 7.35 -13.29 -5.32
CA THR A 114 6.22 -13.34 -4.37
C THR A 114 5.09 -12.38 -4.72
N LEU A 115 5.40 -11.26 -5.38
CA LEU A 115 4.41 -10.31 -5.88
C LEU A 115 3.89 -10.77 -7.25
N ARG A 116 4.76 -11.29 -8.13
CA ARG A 116 4.35 -11.81 -9.44
C ARG A 116 3.37 -12.97 -9.35
N SER A 117 3.48 -13.82 -8.33
CA SER A 117 2.55 -14.94 -8.12
C SER A 117 1.11 -14.49 -7.87
N ARG A 118 0.90 -13.19 -7.59
CA ARG A 118 -0.42 -12.56 -7.35
C ARG A 118 -0.95 -11.79 -8.55
N ASN A 119 -0.23 -11.77 -9.67
CA ASN A 119 -0.69 -11.13 -10.91
C ASN A 119 -1.86 -11.89 -11.53
N SER A 120 -2.64 -11.22 -12.38
CA SER A 120 -3.75 -11.84 -13.11
C SER A 120 -3.41 -12.27 -14.53
N ALA A 121 -2.21 -11.96 -15.02
CA ALA A 121 -1.78 -12.32 -16.36
C ALA A 121 -1.72 -13.84 -16.57
N THR A 122 -2.14 -14.28 -17.75
CA THR A 122 -2.19 -15.69 -18.17
C THR A 122 -1.35 -15.98 -19.41
N ALA A 123 -0.75 -14.95 -20.01
CA ALA A 123 0.18 -15.07 -21.13
C ALA A 123 1.48 -14.28 -20.87
N ASP A 124 2.49 -14.55 -21.69
CA ASP A 124 3.79 -13.89 -21.60
C ASP A 124 3.98 -12.83 -22.69
N GLY A 125 4.94 -11.93 -22.47
CA GLY A 125 5.43 -11.01 -23.48
C GLY A 125 4.65 -9.71 -23.64
N LEU A 126 5.26 -8.81 -24.41
CA LEU A 126 4.69 -7.52 -24.78
C LEU A 126 3.79 -7.68 -26.01
N ALA A 127 2.54 -7.23 -25.91
CA ALA A 127 1.62 -7.12 -27.04
C ALA A 127 1.44 -5.67 -27.51
N ALA A 128 0.92 -5.45 -28.72
CA ALA A 128 0.63 -4.09 -29.18
C ALA A 128 -0.54 -3.44 -28.41
N THR A 129 -1.50 -4.25 -27.96
CA THR A 129 -2.71 -3.84 -27.25
C THR A 129 -2.89 -4.63 -25.96
N ASP A 130 -3.70 -4.10 -25.04
CA ASP A 130 -4.02 -4.79 -23.79
C ASP A 130 -4.66 -6.16 -24.06
N GLY A 131 -4.38 -7.13 -23.19
CA GLY A 131 -4.73 -8.52 -23.41
C GLY A 131 -4.22 -9.47 -22.32
N PRO A 132 -4.18 -10.78 -22.58
CA PRO A 132 -3.91 -11.80 -21.55
C PRO A 132 -2.54 -11.70 -20.86
N SER A 133 -1.53 -11.08 -21.49
CA SER A 133 -0.24 -10.86 -20.84
C SER A 133 -0.27 -9.71 -19.84
N GLY A 134 -1.24 -8.81 -19.99
CA GLY A 134 -1.34 -7.57 -19.24
C GLY A 134 -0.15 -6.63 -19.41
N ILE A 135 0.72 -6.86 -20.40
CA ILE A 135 1.84 -5.97 -20.77
C ILE A 135 1.63 -5.57 -22.23
N TYR A 136 1.50 -4.27 -22.49
CA TYR A 136 1.23 -3.80 -23.84
C TYR A 136 1.89 -2.47 -24.20
N GLY A 137 2.06 -2.24 -25.50
CA GLY A 137 2.65 -1.04 -26.09
C GLY A 137 3.79 -1.35 -27.06
N THR A 138 4.78 -0.46 -27.12
CA THR A 138 5.97 -0.53 -27.98
C THR A 138 7.24 -0.36 -27.14
N THR A 139 8.13 -1.35 -27.20
CA THR A 139 9.42 -1.35 -26.49
C THR A 139 10.21 -0.05 -26.73
N LYS A 140 10.79 0.53 -25.67
CA LYS A 140 11.53 1.79 -25.68
C LYS A 140 10.73 3.05 -26.06
N VAL A 141 9.41 2.93 -26.24
CA VAL A 141 8.54 4.05 -26.61
C VAL A 141 7.42 4.23 -25.59
N SER A 142 6.62 3.19 -25.36
CA SER A 142 5.48 3.21 -24.44
C SER A 142 5.17 1.80 -23.97
N VAL A 143 5.18 1.55 -22.66
CA VAL A 143 4.83 0.22 -22.11
C VAL A 143 3.96 0.41 -20.88
N ARG A 144 2.86 -0.34 -20.80
CA ARG A 144 1.94 -0.32 -19.65
C ARG A 144 1.65 -1.73 -19.15
N CYS A 145 1.32 -1.80 -17.87
CA CYS A 145 0.96 -3.04 -17.18
C CYS A 145 -0.47 -2.92 -16.63
N SER A 146 -1.38 -3.83 -17.00
CA SER A 146 -2.80 -3.85 -16.55
C SER A 146 -3.12 -5.00 -15.59
N ALA A 147 -2.23 -6.00 -15.48
CA ALA A 147 -2.46 -7.22 -14.71
C ALA A 147 -1.51 -7.42 -13.50
N SER A 148 -0.73 -6.38 -13.16
CA SER A 148 0.30 -6.45 -12.12
C SER A 148 -0.26 -6.15 -10.72
N TYR A 149 0.00 -7.06 -9.76
CA TYR A 149 -0.38 -6.91 -8.36
C TYR A 149 0.23 -5.67 -7.71
N CYS A 150 1.45 -5.28 -8.13
CA CYS A 150 2.10 -4.05 -7.65
C CYS A 150 1.30 -2.78 -7.98
N HIS A 151 0.42 -2.85 -8.98
CA HIS A 151 -0.50 -1.78 -9.37
C HIS A 151 -1.95 -2.17 -9.07
N SER A 152 -2.19 -2.94 -8.00
CA SER A 152 -3.55 -3.30 -7.58
C SER A 152 -4.02 -2.49 -6.37
N ASN A 153 -5.29 -2.64 -6.02
CA ASN A 153 -5.84 -2.11 -4.76
C ASN A 153 -5.43 -2.93 -3.52
N GLY A 154 -4.64 -4.01 -3.67
CA GLY A 154 -4.14 -4.85 -2.57
C GLY A 154 -5.21 -5.59 -1.75
N TYR A 155 -6.50 -5.47 -2.10
CA TYR A 155 -7.61 -6.02 -1.33
C TYR A 155 -8.01 -7.39 -1.85
N ALA A 156 -7.49 -8.46 -1.24
CA ALA A 156 -7.61 -9.83 -1.74
C ALA A 156 -9.05 -10.29 -2.05
N ALA A 157 -10.05 -9.89 -1.26
CA ALA A 157 -11.44 -10.32 -1.48
C ALA A 157 -12.12 -9.63 -2.67
N ASN A 158 -11.60 -8.48 -3.12
CA ASN A 158 -12.06 -7.78 -4.31
C ASN A 158 -10.87 -7.12 -5.00
N LEU A 159 -9.93 -7.95 -5.44
CA LEU A 159 -8.67 -7.51 -6.01
C LEU A 159 -8.91 -6.87 -7.37
N ARG A 160 -8.50 -5.62 -7.53
CA ARG A 160 -8.59 -4.89 -8.81
C ARG A 160 -7.19 -4.46 -9.23
N TYR A 161 -6.85 -4.74 -10.47
CA TYR A 161 -5.57 -4.35 -11.08
C TYR A 161 -5.76 -3.05 -11.85
N MET A 162 -4.83 -2.12 -11.67
CA MET A 162 -4.84 -0.82 -12.32
C MET A 162 -3.86 -0.82 -13.48
N VAL A 163 -4.21 -0.05 -14.51
CA VAL A 163 -3.28 0.28 -15.58
C VAL A 163 -2.18 1.16 -14.99
N SER A 164 -0.94 0.71 -15.10
CA SER A 164 0.23 1.47 -14.69
C SER A 164 0.34 2.79 -15.45
N PRO A 165 1.03 3.79 -14.91
CA PRO A 165 1.58 4.85 -15.74
C PRO A 165 2.45 4.23 -16.85
N ASP A 166 2.62 4.96 -17.94
CA ASP A 166 3.53 4.54 -19.00
C ASP A 166 4.96 4.45 -18.44
N TRP A 167 5.60 3.29 -18.64
CA TRP A 167 6.95 2.99 -18.20
C TRP A 167 7.98 3.98 -18.75
N TYR A 168 7.77 4.47 -19.97
CA TYR A 168 8.62 5.46 -20.63
C TYR A 168 8.03 6.87 -20.57
N GLY A 169 6.89 7.03 -19.90
CA GLY A 169 6.22 8.31 -19.73
C GLY A 169 6.89 9.21 -18.68
N PRO A 170 6.40 10.46 -18.54
CA PRO A 170 6.84 11.35 -17.49
C PRO A 170 6.47 10.81 -16.09
N ALA A 171 7.06 11.41 -15.06
CA ALA A 171 6.67 11.12 -13.68
C ALA A 171 5.17 11.37 -13.48
N TYR A 172 4.50 10.42 -12.82
CA TYR A 172 3.09 10.56 -12.48
C TYR A 172 2.86 11.75 -11.54
N ALA A 173 1.98 12.67 -11.96
CA ALA A 173 1.68 13.93 -11.26
C ALA A 173 0.33 13.93 -10.51
N GLY A 174 -0.43 12.84 -10.57
CA GLY A 174 -1.72 12.72 -9.87
C GLY A 174 -1.60 12.29 -8.42
N ASP A 175 -2.75 12.08 -7.77
CA ASP A 175 -2.81 11.47 -6.45
C ASP A 175 -2.43 9.98 -6.56
N LYS A 176 -1.31 9.60 -5.92
CA LYS A 176 -0.77 8.22 -5.98
C LYS A 176 -1.63 7.25 -5.17
N CYS A 177 -2.25 7.71 -4.10
CA CYS A 177 -3.13 6.88 -3.26
C CYS A 177 -4.43 6.61 -4.01
N ALA A 178 -5.04 7.67 -4.55
CA ALA A 178 -6.30 7.59 -5.27
C ALA A 178 -6.21 6.71 -6.53
N MET A 179 -5.04 6.67 -7.17
CA MET A 179 -4.80 5.83 -8.35
C MET A 179 -5.11 4.34 -8.10
N CYS A 180 -4.82 3.83 -6.90
CA CYS A 180 -4.92 2.39 -6.60
C CYS A 180 -5.97 2.07 -5.54
N HIS A 181 -6.02 2.86 -4.46
CA HIS A 181 -6.84 2.58 -3.28
C HIS A 181 -7.97 3.57 -3.11
N GLY A 182 -8.12 4.58 -3.96
CA GLY A 182 -8.99 5.72 -3.71
C GLY A 182 -8.53 6.55 -2.49
N ASN A 183 -9.16 7.70 -2.29
CA ASN A 183 -8.97 8.48 -1.06
C ASN A 183 -10.03 8.07 -0.04
N SER A 184 -9.63 7.54 1.11
CA SER A 184 -10.57 7.16 2.17
C SER A 184 -11.46 8.36 2.58
N PRO A 185 -12.79 8.18 2.75
CA PRO A 185 -13.56 6.97 2.47
C PRO A 185 -13.79 6.77 0.97
N ASN A 186 -13.60 5.55 0.48
CA ASN A 186 -13.69 5.27 -0.96
C ASN A 186 -14.52 4.05 -1.37
N ALA A 187 -15.18 3.32 -0.46
CA ALA A 187 -15.93 2.17 -0.95
C ALA A 187 -17.20 2.60 -1.70
N GLY A 188 -17.43 1.92 -2.82
CA GLY A 188 -18.47 2.28 -3.77
C GLY A 188 -18.10 3.40 -4.75
N ASP A 189 -16.84 3.87 -4.80
CA ASP A 189 -16.40 4.74 -5.90
C ASP A 189 -16.08 3.89 -7.14
N PRO A 190 -16.91 3.92 -8.21
CA PRO A 190 -16.64 3.17 -9.43
C PRO A 190 -15.43 3.73 -10.20
N VAL A 191 -15.06 4.99 -9.94
CA VAL A 191 -13.95 5.71 -10.57
C VAL A 191 -12.65 5.48 -9.82
N ASN A 192 -12.68 5.53 -8.48
CA ASN A 192 -11.48 5.49 -7.61
C ASN A 192 -11.26 4.17 -6.86
N GLN A 193 -11.97 3.10 -7.26
CA GLN A 193 -11.71 1.70 -6.90
C GLN A 193 -12.02 1.38 -5.43
N PRO A 194 -12.86 0.37 -5.12
CA PRO A 194 -13.21 0.06 -3.74
C PRO A 194 -12.01 -0.52 -2.99
N GLY A 195 -11.63 0.13 -1.89
CA GLY A 195 -10.84 -0.46 -0.82
C GLY A 195 -11.65 -1.49 -0.01
N SER A 196 -11.07 -1.99 1.07
CA SER A 196 -11.80 -2.92 1.96
C SER A 196 -13.03 -2.26 2.61
N PRO A 197 -14.05 -3.03 3.01
CA PRO A 197 -15.19 -2.56 3.81
C PRO A 197 -14.80 -1.79 5.08
N ALA A 198 -13.60 -2.03 5.63
CA ALA A 198 -13.09 -1.24 6.76
C ALA A 198 -12.92 0.25 6.42
N HIS A 199 -12.78 0.63 5.14
CA HIS A 199 -12.66 2.03 4.73
C HIS A 199 -14.03 2.72 4.57
N TYR A 200 -15.11 1.95 4.35
CA TYR A 200 -16.45 2.48 4.12
C TYR A 200 -17.52 1.39 4.28
N SER A 201 -18.66 1.79 4.84
CA SER A 201 -19.91 1.04 4.92
C SER A 201 -21.04 1.88 4.32
N ASN A 202 -21.93 1.26 3.54
CA ASN A 202 -23.22 1.84 3.12
C ASN A 202 -24.34 1.57 4.14
N ASN A 203 -23.99 0.92 5.25
CA ASN A 203 -24.86 0.62 6.39
C ASN A 203 -24.17 1.07 7.69
N PHE A 204 -23.73 2.33 7.73
CA PHE A 204 -22.95 2.83 8.85
C PHE A 204 -23.75 2.77 10.16
N LEU A 205 -23.24 2.02 11.15
CA LEU A 205 -23.88 1.75 12.43
C LEU A 205 -25.29 1.11 12.34
N GLY A 206 -25.61 0.45 11.23
CA GLY A 206 -26.92 -0.18 11.01
C GLY A 206 -27.97 0.72 10.35
N PHE A 207 -27.62 1.95 9.97
CA PHE A 207 -28.50 2.80 9.16
C PHE A 207 -28.34 2.48 7.67
N SER A 208 -29.38 1.90 7.08
CA SER A 208 -29.41 1.59 5.65
C SER A 208 -29.22 2.85 4.79
N ASN A 209 -28.39 2.75 3.75
CA ASN A 209 -28.08 3.83 2.80
C ASN A 209 -27.36 5.04 3.40
N VAL A 210 -26.87 4.95 4.64
CA VAL A 210 -25.96 5.95 5.20
C VAL A 210 -24.54 5.50 4.90
N SER A 211 -23.93 6.18 3.92
CA SER A 211 -22.50 6.14 3.66
C SER A 211 -21.74 6.63 4.90
N GLY A 212 -20.94 5.76 5.51
CA GLY A 212 -20.09 6.11 6.63
C GLY A 212 -19.05 5.04 6.90
N GLY A 213 -17.94 5.40 7.54
CA GLY A 213 -16.84 4.49 7.78
C GLY A 213 -15.85 5.09 8.76
N HIS A 214 -14.60 4.65 8.69
CA HIS A 214 -13.47 5.27 9.39
C HIS A 214 -13.13 6.64 8.76
N VAL A 215 -14.01 7.63 8.96
CA VAL A 215 -13.95 8.97 8.38
C VAL A 215 -14.36 9.96 9.45
N ILE A 216 -13.47 10.84 9.90
CA ILE A 216 -13.80 11.98 10.78
C ILE A 216 -14.51 11.58 12.13
N GLY A 217 -14.65 10.27 12.42
CA GLY A 217 -15.28 9.73 13.64
C GLY A 217 -16.68 9.12 13.44
N ILE A 218 -17.25 8.56 14.51
CA ILE A 218 -18.54 7.82 14.48
C ILE A 218 -19.77 8.76 14.46
N HIS A 219 -19.56 10.05 14.71
CA HIS A 219 -20.59 11.09 14.75
C HIS A 219 -20.14 12.33 13.96
N THR A 220 -19.83 12.17 12.67
CA THR A 220 -19.26 13.27 11.87
C THR A 220 -20.21 14.47 11.73
N ASN A 221 -21.52 14.22 11.64
CA ASN A 221 -22.50 15.22 11.21
C ASN A 221 -23.60 15.50 12.25
N ASN A 222 -23.56 14.88 13.43
CA ASN A 222 -24.66 14.93 14.41
C ASN A 222 -24.19 15.15 15.86
N ILE A 223 -23.05 15.82 16.07
CA ILE A 223 -22.57 16.17 17.41
C ILE A 223 -23.38 17.35 17.95
N PHE A 224 -23.95 17.21 19.15
CA PHE A 224 -24.59 18.30 19.89
C PHE A 224 -23.58 19.37 20.34
N ASN A 225 -23.92 20.66 20.20
CA ASN A 225 -23.03 21.77 20.55
C ASN A 225 -22.95 22.08 22.06
N GLY A 226 -23.79 21.46 22.89
CA GLY A 226 -23.85 21.71 24.33
C GLY A 226 -24.94 22.68 24.79
N ALA A 227 -25.72 23.27 23.87
CA ALA A 227 -26.78 24.23 24.18
C ALA A 227 -28.09 23.92 23.44
N SER A 228 -28.16 24.27 22.15
CA SER A 228 -29.27 23.90 21.26
C SER A 228 -28.71 23.73 19.85
N GLY A 229 -28.86 22.52 19.27
CA GLY A 229 -28.43 22.23 17.91
C GLY A 229 -27.04 21.60 17.76
N LEU A 230 -26.55 21.60 16.52
CA LEU A 230 -25.38 20.86 16.10
C LEU A 230 -24.10 21.68 16.24
N ALA A 231 -23.02 21.01 16.64
CA ALA A 231 -21.67 21.55 16.61
C ALA A 231 -21.26 21.78 15.15
N ILE A 232 -20.74 22.98 14.88
CA ILE A 232 -20.19 23.33 13.56
C ILE A 232 -18.79 22.74 13.40
N VAL A 233 -18.36 22.53 12.17
CA VAL A 233 -16.98 22.16 11.87
C VAL A 233 -16.05 23.34 12.17
N GLY A 234 -14.85 23.08 12.71
CA GLY A 234 -13.86 24.13 12.91
C GLY A 234 -12.92 23.91 14.10
N ASN A 235 -11.84 24.69 14.12
CA ASN A 235 -10.84 24.64 15.19
C ASN A 235 -11.25 25.49 16.42
N THR A 236 -12.43 25.23 16.96
CA THR A 236 -12.96 25.91 18.17
C THR A 236 -13.24 24.90 19.29
N PRO A 237 -13.41 25.35 20.55
CA PRO A 237 -13.75 24.44 21.66
C PRO A 237 -15.09 23.70 21.51
N ILE A 238 -16.04 24.27 20.74
CA ILE A 238 -17.36 23.68 20.46
C ILE A 238 -17.40 22.97 19.10
N GLY A 239 -16.31 22.99 18.34
CA GLY A 239 -16.26 22.40 17.01
C GLY A 239 -16.51 20.89 17.05
N SER A 240 -17.26 20.37 16.08
CA SER A 240 -17.56 18.93 15.94
C SER A 240 -16.29 18.14 15.60
N HIS A 241 -15.52 18.66 14.65
CA HIS A 241 -14.20 18.19 14.26
C HIS A 241 -13.32 19.37 13.78
N GLY A 242 -12.03 19.11 13.57
CA GLY A 242 -11.05 20.13 13.14
C GLY A 242 -10.20 20.72 14.27
N ASN A 243 -10.44 20.30 15.52
CA ASN A 243 -9.60 20.62 16.67
C ASN A 243 -8.92 19.34 17.21
N ALA A 244 -7.61 19.19 16.97
CA ALA A 244 -6.82 18.04 17.43
C ALA A 244 -6.71 17.94 18.97
N GLY A 245 -7.04 19.03 19.68
CA GLY A 245 -7.14 19.05 21.14
C GLY A 245 -8.28 18.16 21.65
N THR A 246 -9.40 18.09 20.94
CA THR A 246 -10.66 17.47 21.41
C THR A 246 -11.19 16.35 20.52
N SER A 247 -10.67 16.19 19.30
CA SER A 247 -11.10 15.13 18.37
C SER A 247 -9.92 14.59 17.57
N SER A 248 -9.80 13.27 17.49
CA SER A 248 -8.82 12.61 16.64
C SER A 248 -9.37 12.49 15.22
N THR A 249 -8.58 12.91 14.24
CA THR A 249 -8.89 12.64 12.83
C THR A 249 -8.57 11.19 12.51
N ILE A 250 -9.57 10.44 12.03
CA ILE A 250 -9.36 9.09 11.51
C ILE A 250 -9.04 9.21 10.02
N SER A 251 -7.82 8.80 9.66
CA SER A 251 -7.31 8.69 8.28
C SER A 251 -6.50 7.39 8.15
N CYS A 252 -5.86 7.16 7.00
CA CYS A 252 -5.05 5.96 6.73
C CYS A 252 -4.02 5.72 7.84
N ASN A 253 -3.40 6.79 8.35
CA ASN A 253 -2.37 6.71 9.39
C ASN A 253 -2.86 6.13 10.72
N MET A 254 -4.16 6.17 11.01
CA MET A 254 -4.68 5.63 12.26
C MET A 254 -4.44 4.12 12.34
N CYS A 255 -4.58 3.41 11.21
CA CYS A 255 -4.51 1.94 11.13
C CYS A 255 -3.33 1.42 10.30
N HIS A 256 -2.72 2.26 9.46
CA HIS A 256 -1.57 1.92 8.62
C HIS A 256 -0.38 2.85 8.93
N TYR A 257 -0.14 3.15 10.20
CA TYR A 257 0.84 4.13 10.67
C TYR A 257 2.27 3.83 10.20
N ALA A 258 2.62 2.55 10.07
CA ALA A 258 3.91 2.14 9.52
C ALA A 258 4.05 2.55 8.04
N THR A 259 2.95 2.59 7.28
CA THR A 259 2.95 2.95 5.85
C THR A 259 2.72 4.44 5.62
N VAL A 260 1.76 5.03 6.33
CA VAL A 260 1.34 6.43 6.18
C VAL A 260 1.29 7.07 7.56
N ILE A 261 2.05 8.13 7.80
CA ILE A 261 2.10 8.79 9.13
C ILE A 261 1.20 10.04 9.23
N SER A 262 0.80 10.63 8.10
CA SER A 262 -0.02 11.84 8.11
C SER A 262 -1.50 11.55 8.29
N SER A 263 -2.16 12.40 9.06
CA SER A 263 -3.62 12.43 9.15
C SER A 263 -4.26 13.21 8.00
N ALA A 264 -3.48 13.96 7.20
CA ALA A 264 -4.01 14.77 6.10
C ALA A 264 -4.51 13.89 4.95
N ASN A 265 -5.69 14.24 4.43
CA ASN A 265 -6.31 13.60 3.27
C ASN A 265 -7.22 14.63 2.58
N ASP A 266 -6.59 15.69 2.08
CA ASP A 266 -7.27 16.84 1.50
C ASP A 266 -7.92 16.56 0.15
N SER A 267 -7.68 15.37 -0.43
CA SER A 267 -8.17 14.95 -1.74
C SER A 267 -9.36 13.99 -1.63
N ASN A 268 -9.87 13.70 -0.42
CA ASN A 268 -11.11 12.94 -0.25
C ASN A 268 -12.36 13.84 -0.31
N LYS A 269 -13.48 13.27 -0.74
CA LYS A 269 -14.75 14.00 -0.94
C LYS A 269 -15.33 14.65 0.33
N ALA A 270 -14.91 14.21 1.53
CA ALA A 270 -15.36 14.77 2.79
C ALA A 270 -14.53 16.00 3.22
N CYS A 271 -13.21 15.93 3.08
CA CYS A 271 -12.25 16.94 3.49
C CYS A 271 -12.17 18.11 2.51
N VAL A 272 -12.20 17.85 1.18
CA VAL A 272 -12.07 18.90 0.13
C VAL A 272 -13.09 20.03 0.28
N LYS A 273 -14.24 19.75 0.88
CA LYS A 273 -15.33 20.74 1.06
C LYS A 273 -14.97 21.83 2.07
N CYS A 274 -14.07 21.54 3.00
CA CYS A 274 -13.69 22.43 4.09
C CYS A 274 -12.19 22.77 4.10
N HIS A 275 -11.36 21.96 3.43
CA HIS A 275 -9.92 22.08 3.41
C HIS A 275 -9.44 22.31 1.97
N GLY A 276 -8.91 23.52 1.69
CA GLY A 276 -8.42 23.93 0.37
C GLY A 276 -6.92 24.24 0.30
N SER A 277 -6.18 24.06 1.40
CA SER A 277 -4.74 24.35 1.51
C SER A 277 -4.02 23.33 2.37
N LEU A 278 -2.69 23.30 2.24
CA LEU A 278 -1.75 22.35 2.85
C LEU A 278 -2.06 21.97 4.31
N PRO A 279 -1.72 20.73 4.76
CA PRO A 279 -0.94 19.74 4.02
C PRO A 279 -1.80 19.03 2.98
N LYS A 280 -1.37 19.14 1.71
CA LYS A 280 -1.89 18.32 0.62
C LYS A 280 -1.61 16.87 0.94
N ASN A 281 -2.40 15.93 0.43
CA ASN A 281 -2.12 14.49 0.40
C ASN A 281 -0.85 14.28 -0.44
N PRO A 282 0.36 14.36 0.12
CA PRO A 282 1.54 14.08 -0.64
C PRO A 282 1.54 12.58 -0.80
N ALA A 283 1.37 12.17 -2.04
CA ALA A 283 2.00 11.02 -2.62
C ALA A 283 3.49 10.77 -2.22
N GLU A 284 4.10 11.58 -1.34
CA GLU A 284 5.40 11.44 -0.67
C GLU A 284 5.30 10.90 0.77
N LEU A 285 4.10 10.70 1.33
CA LEU A 285 3.87 10.25 2.72
C LEU A 285 3.96 8.74 2.96
N ILE A 286 4.40 7.97 1.97
CA ILE A 286 4.73 6.57 2.21
C ILE A 286 5.97 6.58 3.09
N ALA A 287 5.75 6.56 4.40
CA ALA A 287 6.77 6.72 5.42
C ALA A 287 7.75 5.55 5.38
N ASP A 288 7.24 4.36 5.07
CA ASP A 288 8.04 3.15 4.94
C ASP A 288 7.52 2.28 3.79
N LYS A 289 8.33 2.18 2.73
CA LYS A 289 7.95 1.41 1.54
C LYS A 289 7.99 -0.10 1.75
N ARG A 290 8.57 -0.59 2.87
CA ARG A 290 8.51 -2.02 3.25
C ARG A 290 7.10 -2.53 3.48
N PHE A 291 6.23 -1.67 4.00
CA PHE A 291 4.85 -2.03 4.38
C PHE A 291 3.80 -1.65 3.34
N HIS A 292 4.20 -1.01 2.22
CA HIS A 292 3.24 -0.60 1.20
C HIS A 292 2.97 -1.70 0.18
N ILE A 293 3.97 -2.08 -0.63
CA ILE A 293 3.84 -3.12 -1.66
C ILE A 293 4.54 -4.38 -1.17
N SER A 294 3.97 -5.03 -0.16
CA SER A 294 4.57 -6.20 0.52
C SER A 294 3.91 -7.54 0.16
N GLY A 295 2.71 -7.52 -0.44
CA GLY A 295 1.88 -8.71 -0.61
C GLY A 295 0.98 -9.01 0.60
N SER A 296 1.02 -8.18 1.63
CA SER A 296 0.22 -8.33 2.85
C SER A 296 -0.58 -7.07 3.15
N VAL A 297 -1.65 -7.20 3.94
CA VAL A 297 -2.32 -6.06 4.55
C VAL A 297 -1.62 -5.78 5.87
N ASP A 298 -0.75 -4.77 5.86
CA ASP A 298 0.07 -4.39 7.01
C ASP A 298 -0.68 -3.36 7.87
N VAL A 299 -1.32 -3.85 8.94
CA VAL A 299 -1.98 -3.01 9.96
C VAL A 299 -0.98 -2.65 11.03
N ALA A 300 -0.84 -1.35 11.28
CA ALA A 300 -0.05 -0.78 12.37
C ALA A 300 -0.80 0.43 12.92
N PHE A 301 -1.28 0.36 14.16
CA PHE A 301 -2.00 1.48 14.74
C PHE A 301 -1.05 2.63 15.09
N MET A 302 -1.53 3.85 14.90
CA MET A 302 -0.88 5.05 15.42
C MET A 302 -0.89 5.00 16.95
N PRO A 303 0.24 5.23 17.65
CA PRO A 303 0.30 5.14 19.10
C PRO A 303 -0.33 6.38 19.77
N VAL A 304 -1.65 6.52 19.69
CA VAL A 304 -2.41 7.64 20.27
C VAL A 304 -3.54 7.18 21.17
N LYS A 305 -3.92 8.04 22.11
CA LYS A 305 -5.22 7.96 22.78
C LYS A 305 -6.25 8.66 21.91
N VAL A 306 -7.11 7.89 21.26
CA VAL A 306 -8.15 8.46 20.40
C VAL A 306 -9.07 9.37 21.20
N LYS A 307 -9.38 10.53 20.65
CA LYS A 307 -10.29 11.51 21.24
C LYS A 307 -11.59 11.58 20.45
N SER A 308 -12.70 11.65 21.14
CA SER A 308 -14.03 11.82 20.57
C SER A 308 -14.72 13.04 21.17
N LYS A 309 -15.09 13.99 20.32
CA LYS A 309 -16.00 15.08 20.70
C LYS A 309 -17.42 14.57 20.94
N ALA A 310 -17.77 13.45 20.32
CA ALA A 310 -19.03 12.75 20.55
C ALA A 310 -18.95 11.93 21.84
N GLN A 311 -19.11 12.63 22.97
CA GLN A 311 -19.10 12.00 24.29
C GLN A 311 -20.30 11.06 24.48
N LEU A 312 -20.04 9.89 25.05
CA LEU A 312 -21.04 8.88 25.39
C LEU A 312 -21.94 9.39 26.54
N ARG A 313 -23.22 9.04 26.52
CA ARG A 313 -24.12 9.33 27.66
C ARG A 313 -23.62 8.59 28.90
N GLU A 314 -23.92 9.11 30.09
CA GLU A 314 -23.40 8.55 31.35
C GLU A 314 -23.72 7.05 31.52
N ALA A 315 -24.94 6.62 31.16
CA ALA A 315 -25.34 5.22 31.24
C ALA A 315 -24.45 4.29 30.41
N SER A 316 -24.00 4.76 29.24
CA SER A 316 -23.25 3.97 28.26
C SER A 316 -21.76 4.26 28.25
N TYR A 317 -21.32 5.10 29.19
CA TYR A 317 -19.93 5.48 29.34
C TYR A 317 -19.18 4.40 30.11
N ASP A 318 -18.34 3.66 29.38
CA ASP A 318 -17.43 2.69 29.99
C ASP A 318 -16.11 3.35 30.40
N LYS A 319 -15.95 3.59 31.71
CA LYS A 319 -14.73 4.16 32.31
C LYS A 319 -13.48 3.29 32.16
N THR A 320 -13.61 2.03 31.77
CA THR A 320 -12.47 1.14 31.49
C THR A 320 -11.91 1.35 30.08
N LEU A 321 -12.72 1.93 29.18
CA LEU A 321 -12.37 2.20 27.79
C LEU A 321 -12.12 3.70 27.53
N TRP A 322 -12.88 4.56 28.20
CA TRP A 322 -12.88 6.00 28.00
C TRP A 322 -12.56 6.77 29.29
N SER A 323 -12.02 7.97 29.11
CA SER A 323 -11.74 8.95 30.16
C SER A 323 -12.31 10.30 29.73
N ARG A 324 -13.29 10.78 30.49
CA ARG A 324 -13.96 12.06 30.25
C ARG A 324 -13.07 13.24 30.60
N GLN A 325 -12.98 14.20 29.68
CA GLN A 325 -12.19 15.41 29.81
C GLN A 325 -13.11 16.63 29.84
N ALA A 326 -12.86 17.54 30.79
CA ALA A 326 -13.54 18.83 30.92
C ALA A 326 -15.08 18.79 31.06
N GLY A 327 -15.63 17.68 31.57
CA GLY A 327 -17.07 17.53 31.84
C GLY A 327 -17.84 16.87 30.70
N TYR A 328 -19.17 17.01 30.70
CA TYR A 328 -20.07 16.42 29.72
C TYR A 328 -20.79 17.50 28.90
N LYS A 329 -20.63 17.45 27.57
CA LYS A 329 -21.28 18.34 26.59
C LYS A 329 -21.05 19.84 26.84
N THR A 330 -19.93 20.21 27.43
CA THR A 330 -19.50 21.60 27.62
C THR A 330 -18.46 22.02 26.57
N PRO A 331 -18.22 23.33 26.38
CA PRO A 331 -17.12 23.81 25.53
C PRO A 331 -15.79 23.20 25.96
N GLY A 332 -15.04 22.63 25.00
CA GLY A 332 -13.77 21.96 25.27
C GLY A 332 -13.87 20.52 25.81
N ALA A 333 -15.06 20.02 26.16
CA ALA A 333 -15.21 18.63 26.62
C ALA A 333 -15.06 17.59 25.51
N TYR A 334 -14.51 16.43 25.86
CA TYR A 334 -14.35 15.28 24.97
C TYR A 334 -14.12 14.00 25.80
N ASP A 335 -14.31 12.84 25.18
CA ASP A 335 -13.92 11.56 25.76
C ASP A 335 -12.63 11.08 25.09
N ALA A 336 -11.66 10.63 25.87
CA ALA A 336 -10.37 10.12 25.39
C ALA A 336 -10.25 8.63 25.70
N ALA A 337 -9.70 7.84 24.78
CA ALA A 337 -9.40 6.44 25.03
C ALA A 337 -8.45 6.32 26.23
N PHE A 338 -8.75 5.41 27.16
CA PHE A 338 -7.91 5.18 28.33
C PHE A 338 -6.54 4.61 27.90
N LYS A 339 -6.59 3.64 26.99
CA LYS A 339 -5.42 2.97 26.42
C LYS A 339 -4.96 3.68 25.16
N THR A 340 -3.65 3.87 25.05
CA THR A 340 -3.01 4.19 23.78
C THR A 340 -3.21 3.02 22.83
N PHE A 341 -3.47 3.31 21.56
CA PHE A 341 -3.55 2.27 20.55
C PHE A 341 -2.22 1.52 20.41
N SER A 342 -2.32 0.20 20.25
CA SER A 342 -1.20 -0.72 20.14
C SER A 342 -1.56 -1.88 19.23
N THR A 343 -0.85 -1.99 18.11
CA THR A 343 -1.01 -3.11 17.16
C THR A 343 -0.88 -4.46 17.84
N ALA A 344 0.10 -4.62 18.74
CA ALA A 344 0.42 -5.90 19.36
C ALA A 344 -0.71 -6.49 20.21
N THR A 345 -1.59 -5.65 20.75
CA THR A 345 -2.68 -6.08 21.64
C THR A 345 -4.07 -5.90 21.05
N GLN A 346 -4.19 -5.15 19.95
CA GLN A 346 -5.48 -4.75 19.38
C GLN A 346 -5.70 -5.24 17.95
N TRP A 347 -4.67 -5.75 17.27
CA TRP A 347 -4.78 -6.36 15.95
C TRP A 347 -4.34 -7.82 15.98
N ASP A 348 -5.21 -8.70 15.48
CA ASP A 348 -4.87 -10.09 15.20
C ASP A 348 -4.71 -10.29 13.69
N GLY A 349 -3.47 -10.50 13.26
CA GLY A 349 -3.12 -10.72 11.86
C GLY A 349 -3.61 -12.05 11.28
N ALA A 350 -3.93 -13.05 12.10
CA ALA A 350 -4.43 -14.35 11.65
C ALA A 350 -5.94 -14.28 11.39
N THR A 351 -6.72 -13.73 12.34
CA THR A 351 -8.18 -13.60 12.20
C THR A 351 -8.60 -12.31 11.49
N LYS A 352 -7.64 -11.42 11.21
CA LYS A 352 -7.86 -10.08 10.65
C LYS A 352 -8.86 -9.27 11.48
N SER A 353 -8.76 -9.37 12.81
CA SER A 353 -9.68 -8.74 13.75
C SER A 353 -9.02 -7.61 14.55
N CYS A 354 -9.83 -6.59 14.82
CA CYS A 354 -9.54 -5.47 15.68
C CYS A 354 -10.32 -5.67 16.99
N SER A 355 -9.63 -5.78 18.13
CA SER A 355 -10.26 -6.02 19.44
C SER A 355 -9.71 -5.08 20.50
N ASN A 356 -10.47 -4.85 21.58
CA ASN A 356 -10.05 -3.96 22.67
C ASN A 356 -9.72 -2.52 22.22
N ILE A 357 -10.32 -2.08 21.11
CA ILE A 357 -10.18 -0.73 20.57
C ILE A 357 -11.33 0.13 21.09
N ALA A 358 -11.01 1.31 21.64
CA ALA A 358 -12.01 2.23 22.17
C ALA A 358 -13.05 2.63 21.10
N CYS A 359 -12.64 2.85 19.85
CA CYS A 359 -13.54 3.14 18.73
C CYS A 359 -14.62 2.08 18.49
N HIS A 360 -14.37 0.82 18.85
CA HIS A 360 -15.34 -0.28 18.75
C HIS A 360 -15.98 -0.61 20.10
N ASN A 361 -15.81 0.26 21.09
CA ASN A 361 -16.24 0.05 22.47
C ASN A 361 -15.82 -1.33 23.02
N GLY A 362 -14.58 -1.73 22.71
CA GLY A 362 -14.01 -3.02 23.13
C GLY A 362 -14.51 -4.24 22.35
N LYS A 363 -15.49 -4.10 21.44
CA LYS A 363 -15.98 -5.21 20.61
C LYS A 363 -14.92 -5.65 19.60
N SER A 364 -14.92 -6.94 19.30
CA SER A 364 -14.09 -7.51 18.24
C SER A 364 -14.79 -7.33 16.90
N VAL A 365 -14.12 -6.70 15.94
CA VAL A 365 -14.62 -6.49 14.57
C VAL A 365 -13.61 -7.01 13.55
N LYS A 366 -14.05 -7.60 12.45
CA LYS A 366 -13.11 -8.05 11.39
C LYS A 366 -12.97 -7.02 10.28
N TRP A 367 -11.76 -6.94 9.72
CA TRP A 367 -11.42 -6.06 8.62
C TRP A 367 -12.24 -6.31 7.34
N SER A 368 -12.71 -7.56 7.15
CA SER A 368 -13.47 -7.98 5.98
C SER A 368 -14.99 -7.90 6.16
N GLU A 369 -15.50 -7.61 7.35
CA GLU A 369 -16.94 -7.62 7.61
C GLU A 369 -17.61 -6.34 7.09
N THR A 370 -18.61 -6.52 6.22
CA THR A 370 -19.55 -5.47 5.79
C THR A 370 -20.77 -5.48 6.70
N GLY A 371 -21.25 -4.31 7.13
CA GLY A 371 -22.55 -4.21 7.82
C GLY A 371 -22.51 -4.13 9.35
N GLY A 372 -21.32 -4.02 9.95
CA GLY A 372 -21.13 -3.57 11.33
C GLY A 372 -21.59 -4.56 12.41
N GLN A 373 -20.65 -5.27 13.05
CA GLN A 373 -20.90 -5.77 14.41
C GLN A 373 -21.07 -4.62 15.43
N THR A 374 -20.59 -3.42 15.09
CA THR A 374 -20.80 -2.20 15.88
C THR A 374 -22.01 -1.43 15.34
N SER A 375 -23.05 -1.32 16.16
CA SER A 375 -24.24 -0.50 15.92
C SER A 375 -24.30 0.64 16.93
N CYS A 376 -25.31 1.52 16.83
CA CYS A 376 -25.53 2.52 17.89
C CYS A 376 -25.67 1.85 19.26
N LEU A 377 -26.34 0.69 19.34
CA LEU A 377 -26.51 -0.06 20.59
C LEU A 377 -25.21 -0.68 21.13
N SER A 378 -24.13 -0.70 20.34
CA SER A 378 -22.82 -1.10 20.85
C SER A 378 -22.18 -0.02 21.75
N CYS A 379 -22.66 1.21 21.66
CA CYS A 379 -22.16 2.37 22.42
C CYS A 379 -23.26 3.07 23.23
N HIS A 380 -24.53 2.71 23.03
CA HIS A 380 -25.70 3.33 23.65
C HIS A 380 -26.62 2.24 24.21
N ASP A 381 -26.83 2.24 25.53
CA ASP A 381 -27.77 1.29 26.15
C ASP A 381 -29.23 1.62 25.78
N THR A 382 -29.47 2.87 25.38
CA THR A 382 -30.72 3.39 24.81
C THR A 382 -30.41 4.51 23.81
N LEU A 383 -31.17 4.60 22.70
CA LEU A 383 -30.97 5.61 21.63
C LEU A 383 -31.63 6.95 21.97
#